data_AF-A0AAV5H3H7-F1
#
_entry.id   AF-A0AAV5H3H7-F1
#
_cell.length_a   1.000
_cell.length_b   1.000
_cell.length_c   1.000
_cell.angle_alpha   90.00
_cell.angle_beta   90.00
_cell.angle_gamma   90.00
#
_symmetry.space_group_name_H-M   'P 1'
#
loop_
_entity.id
_entity.type
_entity.pdbx_description
1 polymer ?
#
loop_
_entity_poly.entity_id
_entity_poly.type
_entity_poly.pdbx_seq_one_letter_code
_entity_poly.pdbx_strand_id
1 'polypeptide(L)'
;MCDECGKRFTTYEKIETIPLIVIKKDNNRETYDRSKIEAGVLRACHKRPVSANQITRLVDEVETEVFNMEEKEIPSQVIGELVMDRLKDLDAVAYVRFASVYREFKDINTFMDELKKVISTKG
;
A
#
# COMPACT_ATOMS: atom_id res chain seq x y z
N MET A 1 39.45 25.36 2.97
CA MET A 1 39.74 25.82 4.35
C MET A 1 39.60 27.32 4.33
N CYS A 2 39.01 27.93 5.35
CA CYS A 2 39.09 29.37 5.54
C CYS A 2 40.34 29.66 6.37
N ASP A 3 41.22 30.53 5.88
CA ASP A 3 42.52 30.83 6.53
C ASP A 3 42.38 31.68 7.80
N GLU A 4 41.18 32.17 8.14
CA GLU A 4 40.92 32.87 9.41
C GLU A 4 40.37 31.98 10.54
N CYS A 5 39.73 30.84 10.23
CA CYS A 5 39.10 30.02 11.28
C CYS A 5 39.37 28.51 11.21
N GLY A 6 40.13 28.03 10.22
CA GLY A 6 40.59 26.64 10.11
C GLY A 6 39.49 25.58 9.95
N LYS A 7 38.21 25.96 9.91
CA LYS A 7 37.10 25.02 9.79
C LYS A 7 36.99 24.51 8.36
N ARG A 8 37.12 23.20 8.20
CA ARG A 8 36.66 22.47 7.02
C ARG A 8 35.14 22.42 7.11
N PHE A 9 34.45 22.99 6.13
CA PHE A 9 33.02 22.76 5.94
C PHE A 9 32.84 21.27 5.65
N THR A 10 32.33 20.52 6.62
CA THR A 10 31.82 19.17 6.36
C THR A 10 30.63 19.35 5.43
N THR A 11 30.75 18.81 4.21
CA THR A 11 29.64 18.70 3.26
C THR A 11 28.41 18.18 4.00
N TYR A 12 27.27 18.86 3.83
CA TYR A 12 25.98 18.32 4.23
C TYR A 12 25.86 16.92 3.62
N GLU A 13 25.95 15.88 4.44
CA GLU A 13 25.51 14.54 4.08
C GLU A 13 24.03 14.69 3.72
N LYS A 14 23.74 14.79 2.42
CA LYS A 14 22.42 14.40 1.94
C LYS A 14 22.30 12.95 2.34
N ILE A 15 21.50 12.68 3.37
CA ILE A 15 21.03 11.33 3.64
C ILE A 15 20.32 10.92 2.35
N GLU A 16 21.00 10.14 1.51
CA GLU A 16 20.39 9.47 0.38
C GLU A 16 19.46 8.41 0.96
N THR A 17 18.25 8.82 1.36
CA THR A 17 17.18 7.87 1.66
C THR A 17 16.95 7.09 0.37
N ILE A 18 17.40 5.84 0.37
CA ILE A 18 17.15 4.91 -0.72
C ILE A 18 15.62 4.82 -0.85
N PRO A 19 15.05 5.23 -1.99
CA PRO A 19 13.60 5.18 -2.16
C PRO A 19 13.15 3.73 -2.14
N LEU A 20 12.06 3.44 -1.43
CA LEU A 20 11.43 2.12 -1.45
C LEU A 20 10.99 1.79 -2.89
N ILE A 21 11.40 0.63 -3.39
CA ILE A 21 11.04 0.14 -4.71
C ILE A 21 9.89 -0.86 -4.59
N VAL A 22 8.90 -0.73 -5.47
CA VAL A 22 7.79 -1.67 -5.60
C VAL A 22 8.02 -2.56 -6.83
N ILE A 23 8.06 -3.87 -6.62
CA ILE A 23 8.13 -4.88 -7.68
C ILE A 23 6.71 -5.22 -8.11
N LYS A 24 6.35 -4.88 -9.35
CA LYS A 24 5.05 -5.13 -9.94
C LYS A 24 4.92 -6.59 -10.40
N LYS A 25 3.68 -7.03 -10.65
CA LYS A 25 3.37 -8.42 -11.06
C LYS A 25 4.06 -8.85 -12.36
N ASP A 26 4.32 -7.92 -13.27
CA ASP A 26 5.07 -8.11 -14.51
C ASP A 26 6.60 -8.00 -14.32
N ASN A 27 7.07 -8.01 -13.07
CA ASN A 27 8.46 -7.76 -12.64
C ASN A 27 9.00 -6.37 -12.98
N ASN A 28 8.16 -5.43 -13.41
CA ASN A 28 8.57 -4.04 -13.53
C ASN A 28 8.86 -3.47 -12.12
N ARG A 29 9.83 -2.54 -12.03
CA ARG A 29 10.18 -1.86 -10.79
C ARG A 29 9.83 -0.39 -10.89
N GLU A 30 9.14 0.12 -9.88
CA GLU A 30 8.83 1.54 -9.77
C GLU A 30 9.09 2.02 -8.35
N THR A 31 9.36 3.30 -8.19
CA THR A 31 9.41 3.92 -6.85
C THR A 31 8.03 3.86 -6.22
N TYR A 32 7.98 3.57 -4.92
CA TYR A 32 6.75 3.65 -4.14
C TYR A 32 6.07 5.01 -4.33
N ASP A 33 4.77 4.96 -4.59
CA ASP A 33 3.93 6.14 -4.81
C ASP A 33 2.60 5.94 -4.09
N ARG A 34 2.48 6.64 -2.97
CA ARG A 34 1.30 6.64 -2.10
C ARG A 34 0.01 6.96 -2.87
N SER A 35 0.07 7.86 -3.85
CA SER A 35 -1.11 8.31 -4.59
C SER A 35 -1.78 7.17 -5.38
N LYS A 36 -1.00 6.17 -5.81
CA LYS A 36 -1.52 4.97 -6.49
C LYS A 36 -2.37 4.10 -5.54
N ILE A 37 -1.95 3.98 -4.28
CA ILE A 37 -2.68 3.23 -3.26
C ILE A 37 -3.98 3.95 -2.95
N GLU A 38 -3.91 5.26 -2.66
CA GLU A 38 -5.07 6.09 -2.37
C GLU A 38 -6.10 6.05 -3.51
N ALA A 39 -5.65 6.20 -4.76
CA ALA A 39 -6.53 6.10 -5.93
C ALA A 39 -7.16 4.70 -6.09
N GLY A 40 -6.47 3.64 -5.70
CA GLY A 40 -7.01 2.28 -5.68
C GLY A 40 -8.11 2.10 -4.63
N VAL A 41 -7.85 2.55 -3.40
CA VAL A 41 -8.79 2.50 -2.28
C VAL A 41 -10.02 3.36 -2.57
N LEU A 42 -9.83 4.58 -3.07
CA LEU A 42 -10.92 5.48 -3.43
C LEU A 42 -11.88 4.87 -4.46
N ARG A 43 -11.34 4.21 -5.49
CA ARG A 43 -12.14 3.51 -6.50
C ARG A 43 -12.94 2.36 -5.88
N ALA A 44 -12.33 1.59 -4.98
CA ALA A 44 -13.03 0.50 -4.29
C ALA A 44 -14.19 1.03 -3.41
N CYS A 45 -13.96 2.14 -2.70
CA CYS A 45 -14.92 2.79 -1.80
C CYS A 45 -16.00 3.64 -2.51
N HIS A 46 -16.02 3.71 -3.84
CA HIS A 46 -16.97 4.56 -4.57
C HIS A 46 -18.45 4.26 -4.22
N LYS A 47 -19.22 5.30 -3.86
CA LYS A 47 -20.62 5.22 -3.39
C LYS A 47 -20.82 4.35 -2.13
N ARG A 48 -19.80 4.22 -1.30
CA ARG A 48 -19.88 3.56 0.01
C ARG A 48 -19.87 4.57 1.15
N PRO A 49 -20.40 4.23 2.33
CA PRO A 49 -20.38 5.11 3.50
C PRO A 49 -18.99 5.15 4.14
N VAL A 50 -17.96 5.45 3.34
CA VAL A 50 -16.57 5.55 3.74
C VAL A 50 -16.12 6.99 3.49
N SER A 51 -15.74 7.68 4.56
CA SER A 51 -15.28 9.07 4.50
C SER A 51 -13.85 9.15 3.94
N ALA A 52 -13.48 10.32 3.41
CA ALA A 52 -12.12 10.59 2.97
C ALA A 52 -11.09 10.37 4.09
N ASN A 53 -11.41 10.78 5.32
CA ASN A 53 -10.53 10.57 6.48
C ASN A 53 -10.27 9.09 6.77
N GLN A 54 -11.27 8.22 6.59
CA GLN A 54 -11.09 6.76 6.75
C GLN A 54 -10.16 6.20 5.66
N ILE A 55 -10.27 6.71 4.43
CA ILE A 55 -9.38 6.32 3.32
C ILE A 55 -7.94 6.76 3.63
N THR A 56 -7.74 8.03 3.99
CA THR A 56 -6.41 8.56 4.33
C THR A 56 -5.78 7.75 5.46
N ARG A 57 -6.53 7.49 6.54
CA ARG A 57 -6.04 6.69 7.67
C ARG A 57 -5.67 5.27 7.27
N LEU A 58 -6.48 4.62 6.43
CA LEU A 58 -6.17 3.29 5.91
C LEU A 58 -4.83 3.31 5.14
N VAL A 59 -4.63 4.31 4.28
CA VAL A 59 -3.39 4.46 3.51
C VAL A 59 -2.20 4.75 4.44
N ASP A 60 -2.38 5.57 5.49
CA ASP A 60 -1.34 5.83 6.50
C ASP A 60 -0.91 4.55 7.24
N GLU A 61 -1.87 3.72 7.62
CA GLU A 61 -1.60 2.45 8.31
C GLU A 61 -0.84 1.47 7.40
N VAL A 62 -1.25 1.36 6.14
CA VAL A 62 -0.54 0.55 5.13
C VAL A 62 0.88 1.07 4.90
N GLU A 63 1.03 2.39 4.72
CA GLU A 63 2.33 3.01 4.50
C GLU A 63 3.27 2.78 5.69
N THR A 64 2.76 2.96 6.91
CA THR A 64 3.51 2.70 8.13
C THR A 64 3.99 1.25 8.19
N GLU A 65 3.14 0.27 7.89
CA GLU A 65 3.53 -1.14 7.87
C GLU A 65 4.58 -1.44 6.79
N VAL A 66 4.39 -0.89 5.59
CA VAL A 66 5.34 -1.06 4.48
C VAL A 66 6.72 -0.52 4.84
N PHE A 67 6.82 0.67 5.43
CA PHE A 67 8.11 1.25 5.82
C PHE A 67 8.73 0.57 7.06
N ASN A 68 7.90 0.03 7.97
CA ASN A 68 8.38 -0.74 9.13
C ASN A 68 8.96 -2.12 8.76
N MET A 69 8.75 -2.60 7.53
CA MET A 69 9.43 -3.82 7.06
C MET A 69 10.92 -3.61 6.84
N GLU A 70 11.39 -2.36 6.75
CA GLU A 70 12.80 -1.99 6.51
C GLU A 70 13.40 -2.60 5.21
N GLU A 71 12.52 -3.01 4.29
CA GLU A 71 12.90 -3.58 3.00
C GLU A 71 13.20 -2.49 1.97
N LYS A 72 14.15 -2.77 1.07
CA LYS A 72 14.47 -1.86 -0.06
C LYS A 72 13.56 -2.08 -1.26
N GLU A 73 13.12 -3.33 -1.47
CA GLU A 73 12.19 -3.70 -2.53
C GLU A 73 11.04 -4.51 -1.94
N ILE A 74 9.80 -4.15 -2.27
CA ILE A 74 8.60 -4.86 -1.81
C ILE A 74 7.73 -5.27 -3.00
N PRO A 75 7.21 -6.51 -3.06
CA PRO A 75 6.24 -6.88 -4.07
C PRO A 75 4.95 -6.06 -3.92
N SER A 76 4.36 -5.60 -5.02
CA SER A 76 3.04 -4.94 -5.01
C SER A 76 1.95 -5.85 -4.45
N GLN A 77 2.20 -7.17 -4.47
CA GLN A 77 1.34 -8.16 -3.85
C GLN A 77 1.18 -7.89 -2.35
N VAL A 78 2.28 -7.67 -1.63
CA VAL A 78 2.27 -7.43 -0.17
C VAL A 78 1.47 -6.18 0.17
N ILE A 79 1.70 -5.07 -0.55
CA ILE A 79 0.95 -3.82 -0.37
C ILE A 79 -0.55 -4.05 -0.57
N GLY A 80 -0.94 -4.81 -1.60
CA GLY A 80 -2.34 -5.12 -1.88
C GLY A 80 -3.00 -5.98 -0.80
N GLU A 81 -2.27 -6.93 -0.21
CA GLU A 81 -2.73 -7.73 0.93
C GLU A 81 -3.00 -6.85 2.15
N LEU A 82 -2.08 -5.94 2.51
CA LEU A 82 -2.29 -4.98 3.60
C LEU A 82 -3.53 -4.11 3.38
N VAL A 83 -3.71 -3.58 2.16
CA VAL A 83 -4.91 -2.80 1.82
C VAL A 83 -6.18 -3.63 1.95
N MET A 84 -6.15 -4.89 1.49
CA MET A 84 -7.28 -5.81 1.60
C MET A 84 -7.65 -6.08 3.07
N ASP A 85 -6.67 -6.31 3.93
CA ASP A 85 -6.91 -6.56 5.35
C ASP A 85 -7.59 -5.36 6.02
N ARG A 86 -7.11 -4.14 5.75
CA ARG A 86 -7.75 -2.92 6.27
C ARG A 86 -9.16 -2.69 5.70
N LEU A 87 -9.36 -2.97 4.41
CA LEU A 87 -10.67 -2.85 3.76
C LEU A 87 -11.69 -3.86 4.30
N LYS A 88 -11.26 -5.06 4.67
CA LYS A 88 -12.12 -6.12 5.22
C LYS A 88 -12.85 -5.67 6.48
N ASP A 89 -12.20 -4.86 7.30
CA ASP A 89 -12.78 -4.29 8.51
C ASP A 89 -13.55 -2.99 8.26
N LEU A 90 -13.15 -2.23 7.24
CA LEU A 90 -13.76 -0.95 6.90
C LEU A 90 -15.11 -1.09 6.16
N ASP A 91 -15.15 -1.84 5.06
CA ASP A 91 -16.35 -2.06 4.26
C ASP A 91 -16.21 -3.32 3.38
N ALA A 92 -17.09 -4.30 3.60
CA ALA A 92 -17.05 -5.57 2.90
C ALA A 92 -17.22 -5.44 1.37
N VAL A 93 -17.99 -4.47 0.87
CA VAL A 93 -18.20 -4.28 -0.57
C VAL A 93 -16.97 -3.63 -1.21
N ALA A 94 -16.33 -2.69 -0.52
CA ALA A 94 -15.07 -2.09 -0.95
C ALA A 94 -13.95 -3.14 -0.98
N TYR A 95 -13.83 -3.97 0.05
CA TYR A 95 -12.93 -5.13 0.07
C TYR A 95 -13.12 -6.00 -1.19
N VAL A 96 -14.36 -6.39 -1.47
CA VAL A 96 -14.71 -7.24 -2.62
C VAL A 96 -14.30 -6.61 -3.95
N ARG A 97 -14.58 -5.31 -4.13
CA ARG A 97 -14.21 -4.58 -5.35
C ARG A 97 -12.70 -4.48 -5.51
N PHE A 98 -11.98 -4.19 -4.44
CA PHE A 98 -10.53 -4.12 -4.48
C PHE A 98 -9.92 -5.49 -4.80
N ALA A 99 -10.37 -6.54 -4.11
CA ALA A 99 -9.94 -7.91 -4.32
C ALA A 99 -10.19 -8.38 -5.77
N SER A 100 -11.29 -7.94 -6.39
CA SER A 100 -11.65 -8.30 -7.77
C SER A 100 -10.59 -7.88 -8.80
N VAL A 101 -9.97 -6.72 -8.59
CA VAL A 101 -8.91 -6.19 -9.46
C VAL A 101 -7.58 -6.85 -9.09
N TYR A 102 -7.30 -6.93 -7.80
CA TYR A 102 -6.00 -7.38 -7.31
C TYR A 102 -5.73 -8.87 -7.56
N ARG A 103 -6.70 -9.75 -7.27
CA ARG A 103 -6.53 -11.20 -7.46
C ARG A 103 -6.80 -11.68 -8.89
N GLU A 104 -7.19 -10.77 -9.80
CA GLU A 104 -7.56 -11.09 -11.19
C GLU A 104 -8.35 -12.40 -11.28
N PHE A 105 -9.43 -12.50 -10.50
CA PHE A 105 -10.20 -13.74 -10.45
C PHE A 105 -10.69 -14.10 -11.84
N LYS A 106 -10.08 -15.14 -12.43
CA LYS A 106 -10.47 -15.66 -13.74
C LYS A 106 -11.81 -16.39 -13.70
N ASP A 107 -12.24 -16.82 -12.52
CA ASP A 107 -13.45 -17.62 -12.31
C ASP A 107 -14.26 -17.06 -11.12
N ILE A 108 -15.56 -16.90 -11.34
CA ILE A 108 -16.53 -16.42 -10.35
C ILE A 108 -16.64 -17.38 -9.16
N ASN A 109 -16.44 -18.68 -9.35
CA ASN A 109 -16.48 -19.67 -8.28
C ASN A 109 -15.29 -19.50 -7.32
N THR A 110 -14.09 -19.26 -7.85
CA THR A 110 -12.89 -18.96 -7.05
C THR A 110 -13.09 -17.70 -6.21
N PHE A 111 -13.73 -16.69 -6.78
CA PHE A 111 -14.11 -15.47 -6.06
C PHE A 111 -15.14 -15.75 -4.95
N MET A 112 -16.17 -16.56 -5.23
CA MET A 112 -17.19 -16.94 -4.24
C MET A 112 -16.61 -17.78 -3.09
N ASP A 113 -15.66 -18.66 -3.36
CA ASP A 113 -15.02 -19.46 -2.32
C ASP A 113 -14.08 -18.63 -1.44
N GLU A 114 -13.35 -17.68 -2.02
CA GLU A 114 -12.58 -16.70 -1.24
C GLU A 114 -13.49 -15.79 -0.40
N LEU A 115 -14.63 -15.38 -0.95
CA LEU A 115 -15.66 -14.64 -0.21
C LEU A 115 -16.21 -15.43 0.98
N LYS A 116 -16.51 -16.72 0.80
CA LYS A 116 -16.99 -17.58 1.88
C LYS A 116 -15.97 -17.69 3.01
N LYS A 117 -14.68 -17.79 2.70
CA LYS A 117 -13.61 -17.80 3.73
C LYS A 117 -13.63 -16.51 4.55
N VAL A 118 -13.75 -15.36 3.88
CA VAL A 118 -13.78 -14.04 4.52
C VAL A 118 -15.01 -13.85 5.42
N ILE A 119 -16.18 -14.33 4.98
CA ILE A 119 -17.45 -14.23 5.72
C ILE A 119 -17.49 -15.22 6.89
N SER A 120 -16.92 -16.41 6.73
CA SER A 120 -16.97 -17.48 7.75
C SER A 120 -16.02 -17.25 8.94
N THR A 121 -15.06 -16.32 8.84
CA THR A 121 -14.17 -15.98 9.98
C THR A 121 -14.81 -14.99 10.97
N LYS A 122 -16.04 -14.49 10.72
CA LYS A 122 -16.80 -13.63 11.65
C LYS A 122 -17.91 -14.38 12.39
N GLY A 123 -17.75 -15.70 12.58
CA GLY A 123 -18.64 -16.54 13.40
C GLY A 123 -18.11 -16.74 14.80
#